data_AF-A0A9D8SAI5-F1
#
_entry.id   AF-A0A9D8SAI5-F1
#
_cell.length_a   1.000
_cell.length_b   1.000
_cell.length_c   1.000
_cell.angle_alpha   90.00
_cell.angle_beta   90.00
_cell.angle_gamma   90.00
#
_symmetry.space_group_name_H-M   'P 1'
#
loop_
_entity.id
_entity.type
_entity.pdbx_description
1 polymer ?
#
loop_
_entity_poly.entity_id
_entity_poly.type
_entity_poly.pdbx_seq_one_letter_code
_entity_poly.pdbx_strand_id
1 'polypeptide(L)'
;MSYITDITKNSPFFGKLKNGDILLSVNGRKINDILDYMYHTAADDVSFCVLRDGKEVTVNAKNKTGHLGLTFDSFLMDEHRSCKNKCVFCFIDQLPKHMRETMYYKDDDFRLSILQGNYVTLTNLTPEDVDRICDLRVSPLNVSVHATDGDVRVRMMKNPNARNIMQLL
;
A
#
# COMPACT_ATOMS: atom_id res chain seq x y z
N MET A 1 -1.52 11.99 1.79
CA MET A 1 -0.72 12.84 0.88
C MET A 1 0.71 12.73 1.36
N SER A 2 1.63 12.28 0.51
CA SER A 2 3.02 12.05 0.89
C SER A 2 3.92 13.19 0.46
N TYR A 3 4.94 13.46 1.26
CA TYR A 3 5.95 14.47 0.96
C TYR A 3 7.35 13.86 0.89
N ILE A 4 8.20 14.46 0.08
CA ILE A 4 9.56 13.98 -0.14
C ILE A 4 10.43 14.32 1.08
N THR A 5 11.07 13.31 1.66
CA THR A 5 11.96 13.46 2.82
C THR A 5 13.42 13.44 2.43
N ASP A 6 13.78 12.70 1.37
CA ASP A 6 15.15 12.62 0.87
C ASP A 6 15.20 12.37 -0.65
N ILE A 7 16.26 12.88 -1.29
CA ILE A 7 16.54 12.72 -2.70
C ILE A 7 18.01 12.37 -2.87
N THR A 8 18.29 11.16 -3.34
CA THR A 8 19.67 10.70 -3.56
C THR A 8 20.34 11.49 -4.70
N LYS A 9 21.67 11.64 -4.62
CA LYS A 9 22.47 12.37 -5.64
C LYS A 9 22.37 11.78 -7.06
N ASN A 10 22.12 10.47 -7.15
CA ASN A 10 21.99 9.78 -8.43
C ASN A 10 20.55 9.83 -9.00
N SER A 11 19.62 10.48 -8.29
CA SER A 11 18.25 10.65 -8.76
C SER A 11 18.21 11.48 -10.05
N PRO A 12 17.42 11.08 -11.05
CA PRO A 12 17.16 11.92 -12.23
C PRO A 12 16.39 13.21 -11.89
N PHE A 13 15.88 13.31 -10.66
CA PHE A 13 15.20 14.47 -10.09
C PHE A 13 16.04 15.27 -9.09
N PHE A 14 17.32 14.90 -8.89
CA PHE A 14 18.22 15.65 -8.02
C PHE A 14 18.34 17.11 -8.50
N GLY A 15 18.10 18.06 -7.59
CA GLY A 15 18.07 19.50 -7.89
C GLY A 15 16.80 20.01 -8.59
N LYS A 16 15.90 19.12 -9.04
CA LYS A 16 14.59 19.49 -9.61
C LYS A 16 13.48 19.41 -8.58
N LEU A 17 13.47 18.33 -7.81
CA LEU A 17 12.62 18.15 -6.62
C LEU A 17 13.37 18.62 -5.37
N LYS A 18 12.62 18.90 -4.31
CA LYS A 18 13.13 19.34 -3.01
C LYS A 18 12.48 18.55 -1.89
N ASN A 19 13.21 18.42 -0.77
CA ASN A 19 12.62 17.91 0.46
C ASN A 19 11.48 18.85 0.90
N GLY A 20 10.36 18.27 1.32
CA GLY A 20 9.13 18.98 1.64
C GLY A 20 8.15 19.17 0.48
N ASP A 21 8.54 18.86 -0.76
CA ASP A 21 7.60 18.84 -1.89
C ASP A 21 6.51 17.77 -1.65
N ILE A 22 5.23 18.15 -1.74
CA ILE A 22 4.10 17.23 -1.56
C ILE A 22 3.74 16.63 -2.92
N LEU A 23 3.72 15.31 -3.03
CA LEU A 23 3.37 14.62 -4.26
C LEU A 23 1.86 14.71 -4.53
N LEU A 24 1.49 15.26 -5.70
CA LEU A 24 0.10 15.33 -6.15
C LEU A 24 -0.23 14.24 -7.17
N SER A 25 0.63 14.07 -8.19
CA SER A 25 0.40 13.10 -9.25
C SER A 25 1.71 12.68 -9.93
N VAL A 26 1.71 11.48 -10.52
CA VAL A 26 2.77 11.02 -11.43
C VAL A 26 2.14 10.72 -12.79
N ASN A 27 2.74 11.23 -13.86
CA ASN A 27 2.27 11.05 -15.24
C ASN A 27 0.79 11.42 -15.41
N GLY A 28 0.36 12.50 -14.73
CA GLY A 28 -1.02 12.99 -14.75
C GLY A 28 -2.03 12.14 -13.96
N ARG A 29 -1.58 11.09 -13.24
CA ARG A 29 -2.44 10.26 -12.39
C ARG A 29 -2.17 10.49 -10.91
N LYS A 30 -3.24 10.64 -10.14
CA LYS A 30 -3.18 10.78 -8.69
C LYS A 30 -2.57 9.51 -8.08
N ILE A 31 -1.71 9.69 -7.07
CA ILE A 31 -1.09 8.60 -6.33
C ILE A 31 -1.84 8.41 -5.01
N ASN A 32 -2.43 7.24 -4.80
CA ASN A 32 -3.09 6.90 -3.54
C ASN A 32 -2.12 6.23 -2.57
N ASP A 33 -1.20 5.41 -3.08
CA ASP A 33 -0.22 4.69 -2.27
C ASP A 33 1.04 4.33 -3.08
N ILE A 34 1.91 3.57 -2.43
CA ILE A 34 3.17 3.07 -3.00
C ILE A 34 3.00 2.21 -4.25
N LEU A 35 1.90 1.45 -4.42
CA LEU A 35 1.69 0.61 -5.61
C LEU A 35 1.40 1.49 -6.83
N ASP A 36 0.54 2.50 -6.68
CA ASP A 36 0.30 3.49 -7.73
C ASP A 36 1.61 4.20 -8.13
N TYR A 37 2.41 4.60 -7.12
CA TYR A 37 3.71 5.21 -7.35
C TYR A 37 4.63 4.30 -8.14
N MET A 38 4.81 3.05 -7.72
CA MET A 38 5.66 2.07 -8.42
C MET A 38 5.17 1.84 -9.86
N TYR A 39 3.86 1.69 -10.05
CA TYR A 39 3.28 1.45 -11.37
C TYR A 39 3.48 2.65 -12.31
N HIS A 40 3.19 3.87 -11.85
CA HIS A 40 3.30 5.07 -12.69
C HIS A 40 4.73 5.57 -12.90
N THR A 41 5.67 5.17 -12.05
CA THR A 41 7.09 5.48 -12.22
C THR A 41 7.86 4.42 -13.00
N ALA A 42 7.24 3.29 -13.36
CA ALA A 42 7.87 2.25 -14.16
C ALA A 42 8.13 2.67 -15.62
N ALA A 43 7.52 3.76 -16.10
CA ALA A 43 7.75 4.28 -17.44
C ALA A 43 9.12 4.99 -17.56
N ASP A 44 9.70 4.97 -18.76
CA ASP A 44 10.97 5.64 -19.05
C ASP A 44 10.89 7.15 -18.86
N ASP A 45 9.78 7.78 -19.23
CA ASP A 45 9.54 9.20 -19.03
C ASP A 45 8.58 9.38 -17.84
N VAL A 46 9.07 10.07 -16.81
CA VAL A 46 8.31 10.31 -15.58
C VAL A 46 8.13 11.81 -15.37
N SER A 47 6.87 12.20 -15.21
CA SER A 47 6.43 13.55 -14.87
C SER A 47 5.87 13.58 -13.46
N PHE A 48 6.48 14.34 -12.57
CA PHE A 48 5.96 14.59 -11.23
C PHE A 48 5.26 15.94 -11.20
N CYS A 49 4.02 15.96 -10.70
CA CYS A 49 3.38 17.19 -10.23
C CYS A 49 3.46 17.21 -8.70
N VAL A 50 4.08 18.26 -8.15
CA VAL A 50 4.25 18.44 -6.71
C VAL A 50 3.73 19.81 -6.27
N LEU A 51 3.24 19.90 -5.04
CA LEU A 51 2.96 21.16 -4.38
C LEU A 51 4.21 21.63 -3.64
N ARG A 52 4.75 22.78 -4.04
CA ARG A 52 5.91 23.44 -3.43
C ARG A 52 5.52 24.85 -3.03
N ASP A 53 5.59 25.15 -1.73
CA ASP A 53 5.23 26.47 -1.19
C ASP A 53 3.84 26.95 -1.64
N GLY A 54 2.87 26.03 -1.72
CA GLY A 54 1.50 26.30 -2.17
C GLY A 54 1.32 26.46 -3.68
N LYS A 55 2.36 26.23 -4.50
CA LYS A 55 2.29 26.28 -5.96
C LYS A 55 2.55 24.90 -6.57
N GLU A 56 1.77 24.55 -7.59
CA GLU A 56 2.02 23.35 -8.36
C GLU A 56 3.24 23.54 -9.25
N VAL A 57 4.17 22.58 -9.16
CA VAL A 57 5.39 22.54 -9.96
C VAL A 57 5.43 21.18 -10.63
N THR A 58 5.58 21.20 -11.95
CA THR A 58 5.75 19.97 -12.75
C THR A 58 7.21 19.81 -13.13
N VAL A 59 7.78 18.63 -12.88
CA VAL A 59 9.15 18.29 -13.27
C VAL A 59 9.19 16.96 -14.00
N ASN A 60 9.99 16.91 -15.06
CA ASN A 60 10.12 15.74 -15.91
C ASN A 60 11.55 15.22 -15.89
N ALA A 61 11.71 13.91 -15.88
CA ALA A 61 13.00 13.26 -16.07
C ALA A 61 12.84 11.83 -16.62
N LYS A 62 13.95 11.27 -17.12
CA LYS A 62 13.99 9.90 -17.60
C LYS A 62 14.39 8.93 -16.50
N ASN A 63 13.58 7.88 -16.28
CA ASN A 63 13.87 6.78 -15.37
C ASN A 63 14.75 5.72 -16.05
N LYS A 64 16.04 6.01 -16.24
CA LYS A 64 16.96 5.09 -16.92
C LYS A 64 17.40 3.88 -16.10
N THR A 65 17.27 3.96 -14.77
CA THR A 65 17.84 3.00 -13.82
C THR A 65 16.77 2.13 -13.14
N GLY A 66 15.49 2.40 -13.39
CA GLY A 66 14.37 1.78 -12.67
C GLY A 66 14.20 2.30 -11.22
N HIS A 67 15.17 3.05 -10.69
CA HIS A 67 15.15 3.60 -9.35
C HIS A 67 15.30 5.12 -9.38
N LEU A 68 14.26 5.80 -8.91
CA LEU A 68 14.22 7.27 -8.88
C LEU A 68 14.97 7.89 -7.70
N GLY A 69 15.30 7.10 -6.67
CA GLY A 69 16.07 7.56 -5.52
C GLY A 69 15.36 8.65 -4.71
N LEU A 70 14.04 8.54 -4.58
CA LEU A 70 13.18 9.40 -3.78
C LEU A 70 12.70 8.64 -2.54
N THR A 71 12.73 9.30 -1.39
CA THR A 71 12.17 8.80 -0.14
C THR A 71 11.00 9.68 0.28
N PHE A 72 9.94 9.06 0.80
CA PHE A 72 8.74 9.74 1.29
C PHE A 72 8.61 9.62 2.81
N ASP A 73 7.66 10.34 3.38
CA ASP A 73 7.33 10.36 4.80
C ASP A 73 6.77 9.03 5.35
N SER A 74 6.02 8.31 4.51
CA SER A 74 5.51 6.97 4.81
C SER A 74 5.99 5.97 3.75
N PHE A 75 6.38 4.77 4.19
CA PHE A 75 6.76 3.67 3.30
C PHE A 75 5.63 3.26 2.35
N LEU A 76 4.39 3.23 2.84
CA LEU A 76 3.22 2.91 2.01
C LEU A 76 2.67 4.11 1.25
N MET A 77 3.23 5.30 1.47
CA MET A 77 2.72 6.58 0.96
C MET A 77 1.26 6.86 1.37
N ASP A 78 0.82 6.16 2.40
CA ASP A 78 -0.51 6.14 2.98
C ASP A 78 -0.42 5.52 4.39
N GLU A 79 -1.53 5.53 5.13
CA GLU A 79 -1.62 4.88 6.43
C GLU A 79 -1.69 3.35 6.31
N HIS A 80 -1.14 2.67 7.32
CA HIS A 80 -1.24 1.22 7.45
C HIS A 80 -2.69 0.78 7.72
N ARG A 81 -3.16 -0.24 7.01
CA ARG A 81 -4.50 -0.81 7.24
C ARG A 81 -4.43 -1.99 8.22
N SER A 82 -4.89 -1.77 9.45
CA SER A 82 -4.96 -2.85 10.44
C SER A 82 -6.07 -3.86 10.11
N CYS A 83 -5.84 -5.13 10.44
CA CYS A 83 -6.80 -6.22 10.35
C CYS A 83 -8.11 -5.93 11.11
N LYS A 84 -9.25 -6.07 10.42
CA LYS A 84 -10.59 -5.89 11.03
C LYS A 84 -11.17 -7.17 11.62
N ASN A 85 -10.46 -8.31 11.52
CA ASN A 85 -10.94 -9.59 12.03
C ASN A 85 -10.77 -9.73 13.55
N LYS A 86 -11.68 -10.48 14.17
CA LYS A 86 -11.63 -10.90 15.57
C LYS A 86 -11.65 -12.42 15.67
N CYS A 87 -10.69 -13.03 14.97
CA CYS A 87 -10.61 -14.47 14.82
C CYS A 87 -10.51 -15.17 16.17
N VAL A 88 -11.20 -16.29 16.32
CA VAL A 88 -11.13 -17.15 17.52
C VAL A 88 -9.71 -17.68 17.79
N PHE A 89 -8.87 -17.71 16.75
CA PHE A 89 -7.49 -18.18 16.77
C PHE A 89 -6.45 -17.04 16.68
N CYS A 90 -6.85 -15.78 16.90
CA CYS A 90 -5.93 -14.65 16.76
C CYS A 90 -4.90 -14.61 17.90
N PHE A 91 -3.63 -14.91 17.60
CA PHE A 91 -2.54 -14.87 18.57
C PHE A 91 -2.30 -13.47 19.16
N ILE A 92 -2.48 -12.42 18.37
CA ILE A 92 -2.30 -11.03 18.82
C ILE A 92 -3.32 -10.65 19.89
N ASP A 93 -4.58 -11.12 19.77
CA ASP A 93 -5.61 -10.88 20.80
C ASP A 93 -5.34 -11.66 22.10
N GLN A 94 -4.46 -12.67 22.06
CA GLN A 94 -4.10 -13.50 23.22
C GLN A 94 -2.84 -12.98 23.94
N LEU A 95 -2.21 -11.91 23.46
CA LEU A 95 -1.04 -11.32 24.11
C LEU A 95 -1.39 -10.71 25.48
N PRO A 96 -0.45 -10.75 26.46
CA PRO A 96 -0.62 -10.06 27.74
C PRO A 96 -0.88 -8.58 27.56
N LYS A 97 -1.56 -7.93 28.52
CA LYS A 97 -1.73 -6.47 28.54
C LYS A 97 -0.40 -5.76 28.86
N HIS A 98 -0.28 -4.48 28.47
CA HIS A 98 0.87 -3.61 28.74
C HIS A 98 2.19 -3.99 28.04
N MET A 99 2.10 -4.71 26.92
CA MET A 99 3.21 -4.87 25.99
C MET A 99 3.39 -3.58 25.16
N ARG A 100 4.50 -3.49 24.42
CA ARG A 100 4.72 -2.40 23.46
C ARG A 100 3.54 -2.35 22.47
N GLU A 101 3.05 -1.15 22.18
CA GLU A 101 1.86 -0.94 21.33
C GLU A 101 1.99 -1.63 19.96
N THR A 102 3.19 -1.62 19.38
CA THR A 102 3.50 -2.27 18.10
C THR A 102 3.27 -3.79 18.10
N MET A 103 3.31 -4.45 19.26
CA MET A 103 3.01 -5.88 19.38
C MET A 103 1.52 -6.20 19.20
N TYR A 104 0.64 -5.21 19.38
CA TYR A 104 -0.81 -5.40 19.22
C TYR A 104 -1.30 -5.06 17.81
N TYR A 105 -0.41 -4.57 16.94
CA TYR A 105 -0.75 -4.32 15.55
C TYR A 105 -1.02 -5.64 14.82
N LYS A 106 -2.14 -5.70 14.12
CA LYS A 106 -2.51 -6.83 13.28
C LYS A 106 -2.44 -6.40 11.83
N ASP A 107 -1.55 -7.01 11.08
CA ASP A 107 -1.48 -6.78 9.65
C ASP A 107 -2.59 -7.54 8.89
N ASP A 108 -3.13 -6.89 7.86
CA ASP A 108 -4.00 -7.49 6.82
C ASP A 108 -4.06 -6.55 5.61
N ASP A 109 -2.94 -5.87 5.31
CA ASP A 109 -2.83 -4.91 4.22
C ASP A 109 -2.30 -5.58 2.95
N PHE A 110 -3.10 -5.63 1.89
CA PHE A 110 -2.74 -6.32 0.65
C PHE A 110 -1.50 -5.74 -0.02
N ARG A 111 -1.18 -4.46 0.21
CA ARG A 111 0.02 -3.81 -0.32
C ARG A 111 1.28 -4.46 0.26
N LEU A 112 1.24 -4.86 1.53
CA LEU A 112 2.35 -5.56 2.18
C LEU A 112 2.48 -7.01 1.72
N SER A 113 1.41 -7.63 1.22
CA SER A 113 1.51 -8.94 0.58
C SER A 113 2.47 -8.93 -0.61
N ILE A 114 2.44 -7.85 -1.38
CA ILE A 114 3.27 -7.68 -2.58
C ILE A 114 4.68 -7.22 -2.21
N LEU A 115 4.76 -6.24 -1.32
CA LEU A 115 6.04 -5.61 -0.97
C LEU A 115 6.91 -6.48 -0.06
N GLN A 116 6.28 -7.29 0.79
CA GLN A 116 6.96 -8.03 1.87
C GLN A 116 6.57 -9.51 1.95
N GLY A 117 5.66 -9.98 1.10
CA GLY A 117 5.21 -11.37 1.12
C GLY A 117 4.24 -11.71 2.24
N ASN A 118 3.66 -10.70 2.92
CA ASN A 118 2.71 -10.93 4.01
C ASN A 118 1.45 -11.65 3.53
N TYR A 119 0.83 -12.41 4.43
CA TYR A 119 -0.43 -13.07 4.11
C TYR A 119 -1.62 -12.17 4.40
N VAL A 120 -2.59 -12.15 3.49
CA VAL A 120 -3.84 -11.41 3.64
C VAL A 120 -5.06 -12.31 3.61
N THR A 121 -6.09 -11.87 4.33
CA THR A 121 -7.36 -12.58 4.46
C THR A 121 -8.40 -12.13 3.43
N LEU A 122 -8.11 -11.06 2.68
CA LEU A 122 -9.00 -10.37 1.73
C LEU A 122 -10.25 -9.73 2.35
N THR A 123 -10.47 -9.88 3.66
CA THR A 123 -11.67 -9.34 4.34
C THR A 123 -11.65 -7.82 4.53
N ASN A 124 -10.47 -7.23 4.40
CA ASN A 124 -10.22 -5.80 4.47
C ASN A 124 -10.38 -5.06 3.14
N LEU A 125 -10.59 -5.78 2.02
CA LEU A 125 -10.71 -5.19 0.69
C LEU A 125 -12.09 -4.57 0.47
N THR A 126 -12.11 -3.41 -0.17
CA THR A 126 -13.33 -2.85 -0.78
C THR A 126 -13.44 -3.32 -2.24
N PRO A 127 -14.61 -3.22 -2.89
CA PRO A 127 -14.75 -3.49 -4.31
C PRO A 127 -13.73 -2.70 -5.17
N GLU A 128 -13.49 -1.44 -4.82
CA GLU A 128 -12.54 -0.58 -5.51
C GLU A 128 -11.09 -1.05 -5.31
N ASP A 129 -10.74 -1.62 -4.15
CA ASP A 129 -9.44 -2.23 -3.96
C ASP A 129 -9.26 -3.48 -4.85
N VAL A 130 -10.31 -4.29 -5.02
CA VAL A 130 -10.30 -5.47 -5.90
C VAL A 130 -10.07 -5.04 -7.36
N ASP A 131 -10.85 -4.06 -7.83
CA ASP A 131 -10.68 -3.51 -9.18
C ASP A 131 -9.26 -2.95 -9.36
N ARG A 132 -8.75 -2.22 -8.37
CA ARG A 132 -7.38 -1.66 -8.40
C ARG A 132 -6.31 -2.75 -8.46
N ILE A 133 -6.47 -3.84 -7.71
CA ILE A 133 -5.57 -4.99 -7.75
C ILE A 133 -5.55 -5.59 -9.17
N CYS A 134 -6.71 -5.73 -9.81
CA CYS A 134 -6.83 -6.23 -11.17
C CYS A 134 -6.20 -5.28 -12.21
N ASP A 135 -6.53 -3.99 -12.14
CA ASP A 135 -6.06 -2.96 -13.08
C ASP A 135 -4.53 -2.82 -13.07
N LEU A 136 -3.96 -2.81 -11.87
CA LEU A 136 -2.51 -2.73 -11.66
C LEU A 136 -1.82 -4.09 -11.86
N ARG A 137 -2.58 -5.17 -12.07
CA ARG A 137 -2.10 -6.57 -12.18
C ARG A 137 -1.23 -6.99 -11.00
N VAL A 138 -1.65 -6.58 -9.81
CA VAL A 138 -0.93 -6.78 -8.55
C VAL A 138 -1.01 -8.25 -8.16
N SER A 139 0.02 -9.01 -8.52
CA SER A 139 0.10 -10.46 -8.31
C SER A 139 1.55 -10.93 -8.17
N PRO A 140 1.82 -12.01 -7.42
CA PRO A 140 0.87 -12.81 -6.63
C PRO A 140 0.52 -12.18 -5.27
N LEU A 141 -0.71 -12.38 -4.79
CA LEU A 141 -1.09 -12.12 -3.40
C LEU A 141 -1.03 -13.42 -2.59
N ASN A 142 -0.39 -13.38 -1.42
CA ASN A 142 -0.36 -14.50 -0.50
C ASN A 142 -1.67 -14.53 0.30
N VAL A 143 -2.63 -15.35 -0.14
CA VAL A 143 -3.96 -15.41 0.49
C VAL A 143 -4.02 -16.50 1.56
N SER A 144 -4.42 -16.13 2.77
CA SER A 144 -4.64 -17.07 3.87
C SER A 144 -6.11 -17.49 3.98
N VAL A 145 -6.41 -18.69 3.49
CA VAL A 145 -7.74 -19.29 3.51
C VAL A 145 -7.86 -20.22 4.71
N HIS A 146 -8.79 -19.92 5.62
CA HIS A 146 -8.97 -20.67 6.88
C HIS A 146 -10.16 -21.65 6.83
N ALA A 147 -11.13 -21.38 5.96
CA ALA A 147 -12.27 -22.24 5.64
C ALA A 147 -12.82 -21.80 4.27
N THR A 148 -13.34 -22.74 3.47
CA THR A 148 -14.01 -22.42 2.19
C THR A 148 -15.52 -22.27 2.36
N ASP A 149 -16.10 -22.89 3.38
CA ASP A 149 -17.48 -22.65 3.79
C ASP A 149 -17.63 -21.24 4.40
N GLY A 150 -18.49 -20.42 3.79
CA GLY A 150 -18.64 -19.02 4.16
C GLY A 150 -19.21 -18.80 5.57
N ASP A 151 -20.15 -19.64 6.02
CA ASP A 151 -20.73 -19.51 7.36
C ASP A 151 -19.74 -19.90 8.45
N VAL A 152 -18.96 -20.96 8.21
CA VAL A 152 -17.86 -21.37 9.08
C VAL A 152 -16.81 -20.26 9.14
N ARG A 153 -16.38 -19.72 7.98
CA ARG A 153 -15.35 -18.68 7.92
C ARG A 153 -15.78 -17.40 8.65
N VAL A 154 -17.02 -16.95 8.46
CA VAL A 154 -17.58 -15.79 9.18
C VAL A 154 -17.57 -16.02 10.69
N ARG A 155 -17.99 -17.21 11.15
CA ARG A 155 -17.99 -17.55 12.58
C ARG A 155 -16.59 -17.57 13.17
N MET A 156 -15.63 -18.16 12.46
CA MET A 156 -14.23 -18.27 12.89
C MET A 156 -13.53 -16.91 12.95
N MET A 157 -13.74 -16.06 11.95
CA MET A 157 -13.08 -14.75 11.83
C MET A 157 -13.82 -13.61 12.55
N LYS A 158 -15.09 -13.84 12.90
CA LYS A 158 -16.04 -12.84 13.43
C LYS A 158 -16.12 -11.60 12.53
N ASN A 159 -16.18 -11.82 11.22
CA ASN A 159 -16.25 -10.76 10.21
C ASN A 159 -17.23 -11.17 9.09
N PRO A 160 -18.29 -10.38 8.82
CA PRO A 160 -19.26 -10.70 7.77
C PRO A 160 -18.65 -10.70 6.37
N ASN A 161 -17.64 -9.88 6.11
CA ASN A 161 -16.95 -9.81 4.81
C ASN A 161 -16.18 -11.11 4.49
N ALA A 162 -15.99 -11.98 5.49
CA ALA A 162 -15.29 -13.24 5.29
C ALA A 162 -16.08 -14.27 4.46
N ARG A 163 -17.40 -14.10 4.29
CA ARG A 163 -18.30 -15.08 3.69
C ARG A 163 -17.92 -15.47 2.26
N ASN A 164 -17.58 -14.50 1.43
CA ASN A 164 -17.53 -14.65 -0.02
C ASN A 164 -16.10 -14.81 -0.57
N ILE A 165 -15.19 -15.43 0.19
CA ILE A 165 -13.78 -15.57 -0.25
C ILE A 165 -13.65 -16.29 -1.60
N MET A 166 -14.50 -17.27 -1.88
CA MET A 166 -14.46 -18.03 -3.14
C MET A 166 -14.81 -17.18 -4.38
N GLN A 167 -15.40 -16.00 -4.21
CA GLN A 167 -15.66 -15.07 -5.32
C GLN A 167 -14.43 -14.20 -5.64
N LEU A 168 -13.45 -14.15 -4.74
CA LEU A 168 -12.23 -13.35 -4.84
C LEU A 168 -11.01 -14.18 -5.23
N LEU A 169 -11.12 -15.51 -5.22
CA LEU A 169 -10.09 -16.48 -5.62
C LEU A 169 -10.33 -16.95 -7.05
#